data_AF-D8ST49-F1
#
_entry.id   AF-D8ST49-F1
#
_cell.length_a   1.000
_cell.length_b   1.000
_cell.length_c   1.000
_cell.angle_alpha   90.00
_cell.angle_beta   90.00
_cell.angle_gamma   90.00
#
_symmetry.space_group_name_H-M   'P 1'
#
loop_
_entity.id
_entity.type
_entity.pdbx_description
1 polymer ?
#
loop_
_entity_poly.entity_id
_entity_poly.type
_entity_poly.pdbx_seq_one_letter_code
_entity_poly.pdbx_strand_id
1 'polypeptide(L)'
;GDVGKTCGIPKEHMHRKVVIYSPARSASQQGRTTMGKWKFNFESTEKYQDPLMGWTSTSDPLAYVGDAALSFDSKESAIEFAAKHGWEYTVSVSITSLLRPKAYADNFKWKGAPVMAD
;
A
#
# COMPACT_ATOMS: atom_id res chain seq x y z
N GLY A 1 7.48 -9.12 20.17
CA GLY A 1 8.79 -9.26 20.82
C GLY A 1 8.87 -8.39 22.07
N ASP A 2 10.01 -8.43 22.75
CA ASP A 2 10.28 -7.67 23.99
C ASP A 2 10.08 -6.16 23.82
N VAL A 3 10.36 -5.64 22.62
CA VAL A 3 10.26 -4.22 22.25
C VAL A 3 8.82 -3.68 22.34
N GLY A 4 7.82 -4.50 22.01
CA GLY A 4 6.42 -4.08 22.12
C GLY A 4 6.03 -3.66 23.55
N LYS A 5 6.63 -4.30 24.57
CA LYS A 5 6.34 -4.02 25.99
C LYS A 5 7.06 -2.77 26.50
N THR A 6 8.14 -2.37 25.86
CA THR A 6 8.99 -1.25 26.28
C THR A 6 8.67 0.06 25.54
N CYS A 7 7.98 0.00 24.41
CA CYS A 7 7.69 1.18 23.58
C CYS A 7 6.50 2.06 24.05
N GLY A 8 5.90 1.78 25.21
CA GLY A 8 4.86 2.63 25.81
C GLY A 8 3.52 2.66 25.05
N ILE A 9 3.32 1.75 24.09
CA ILE A 9 2.05 1.63 23.36
C ILE A 9 1.00 1.04 24.31
N PRO A 10 -0.21 1.64 24.41
CA PRO A 10 -1.27 1.08 25.24
C PRO A 10 -1.65 -0.32 24.76
N LYS A 11 -2.00 -1.19 25.72
CA LYS A 11 -2.29 -2.62 25.46
C LYS A 11 -3.36 -2.83 24.39
N GLU A 12 -4.33 -1.93 24.31
CA GLU A 12 -5.43 -1.93 23.34
C GLU A 12 -4.94 -1.89 21.88
N HIS A 13 -3.77 -1.31 21.61
CA HIS A 13 -3.22 -1.18 20.27
C HIS A 13 -2.09 -2.18 19.98
N MET A 14 -1.76 -3.03 20.95
CA MET A 14 -0.66 -3.99 20.87
C MET A 14 -0.99 -5.20 19.97
N HIS A 15 -2.28 -5.50 19.78
CA HIS A 15 -2.76 -6.67 19.02
C HIS A 15 -3.45 -6.27 17.70
N ARG A 16 -3.17 -5.09 17.17
CA ARG A 16 -3.77 -4.66 15.92
C ARG A 16 -3.25 -5.47 14.73
N LYS A 17 -4.16 -5.65 13.77
CA LYS A 17 -3.84 -6.20 12.46
C LYS A 17 -3.25 -5.12 11.57
N VAL A 18 -2.20 -5.52 10.86
CA VAL A 18 -1.43 -4.68 9.97
C VAL A 18 -1.42 -5.30 8.59
N VAL A 19 -1.54 -4.46 7.57
CA VAL A 19 -1.30 -4.83 6.19
C VAL A 19 0.02 -4.22 5.71
N ILE A 20 0.96 -5.09 5.37
CA ILE A 20 2.22 -4.72 4.73
C ILE A 20 2.01 -4.83 3.21
N TYR A 21 2.16 -3.73 2.50
CA TYR A 21 1.95 -3.70 1.05
C TYR A 21 2.91 -2.73 0.36
N SER A 22 3.18 -2.97 -0.91
CA SER A 22 3.80 -1.96 -1.77
C SER A 22 2.68 -1.23 -2.53
N PRO A 23 2.61 0.11 -2.44
CA PRO A 23 1.57 0.86 -3.11
C PRO A 23 1.69 0.68 -4.63
N ALA A 24 0.55 0.37 -5.25
CA ALA A 24 0.46 0.33 -6.70
C ALA A 24 0.71 1.75 -7.28
N ARG A 25 1.13 1.79 -8.54
CA ARG A 25 1.24 3.06 -9.26
C ARG A 25 -0.12 3.75 -9.31
N SER A 26 -0.17 5.04 -8.99
CA SER A 26 -1.38 5.85 -9.18
C SER A 26 -1.78 5.81 -10.66
N ALA A 27 -3.02 5.41 -10.96
CA ALA A 27 -3.48 5.24 -12.34
C ALA A 27 -3.47 6.56 -13.14
N SER A 28 -3.70 7.68 -12.45
CA SER A 28 -3.70 9.02 -13.05
C SER A 28 -2.30 9.55 -13.39
N GLN A 29 -1.24 8.93 -12.88
CA GLN A 29 0.13 9.38 -13.05
C GLN A 29 1.02 8.31 -13.69
N GLN A 30 1.97 8.74 -14.51
CA GLN A 30 2.93 7.83 -15.16
C GLN A 30 4.15 7.52 -14.27
N GLY A 31 4.45 8.38 -13.29
CA GLY A 31 5.61 8.28 -12.40
C GLY A 31 5.63 6.99 -11.58
N ARG A 32 6.84 6.47 -11.33
CA ARG A 32 7.06 5.19 -10.62
C ARG A 32 7.82 5.35 -9.31
N THR A 33 8.05 6.58 -8.84
CA THR A 33 8.87 6.87 -7.65
C THR A 33 8.35 6.21 -6.37
N THR A 34 7.03 6.05 -6.25
CA THR A 34 6.41 5.43 -5.09
C THR A 34 6.42 3.90 -5.14
N MET A 35 6.68 3.31 -6.32
CA MET A 35 6.74 1.87 -6.48
C MET A 35 8.02 1.31 -5.86
N GLY A 36 7.94 0.13 -5.23
CA GLY A 36 9.08 -0.54 -4.61
C GLY A 36 9.37 -0.12 -3.17
N LYS A 37 8.75 0.96 -2.69
CA LYS A 37 8.66 1.23 -1.24
C LYS A 37 7.61 0.31 -0.63
N TRP A 38 7.86 -0.15 0.58
CA TRP A 38 6.94 -0.95 1.38
C TRP A 38 6.30 -0.06 2.43
N LYS A 39 4.99 -0.04 2.46
CA LYS A 39 4.21 0.68 3.45
C LYS A 39 3.61 -0.28 4.45
N PHE A 40 3.41 0.26 5.63
CA PHE A 40 2.91 -0.44 6.79
C PHE A 40 1.61 0.24 7.20
N ASN A 41 0.46 -0.37 6.94
CA ASN A 41 -0.83 0.25 7.25
C ASN A 41 -1.57 -0.52 8.35
N PHE A 42 -2.11 0.23 9.30
CA PHE A 42 -2.99 -0.30 10.33
C PHE A 42 -4.41 -0.39 9.77
N GLU A 43 -5.15 -1.41 10.20
CA GLU A 43 -6.59 -1.42 9.93
C GLU A 43 -7.23 -0.19 10.60
N SER A 44 -7.82 0.69 9.79
CA SER A 44 -8.40 1.96 10.27
C SER A 44 -9.65 1.66 11.08
N THR A 45 -9.69 2.22 12.29
CA THR A 45 -10.90 2.27 13.11
C THR A 45 -11.89 3.29 12.54
N GLU A 46 -13.05 3.39 13.18
CA GLU A 46 -14.13 4.31 12.87
C GLU A 46 -13.66 5.77 12.69
N LYS A 47 -14.14 6.38 11.61
CA LYS A 47 -14.03 7.81 11.33
C LYS A 47 -15.43 8.38 11.33
N TYR A 48 -15.64 9.47 12.05
CA TYR A 48 -16.94 10.10 12.20
C TYR A 48 -16.88 11.58 11.83
N GLN A 49 -18.04 12.14 11.51
CA GLN A 49 -18.18 13.54 11.17
C GLN A 49 -18.34 14.37 12.46
N ASP A 50 -17.54 15.42 12.61
CA ASP A 50 -17.69 16.39 13.69
C ASP A 50 -19.04 17.12 13.54
N PRO A 51 -19.93 17.10 14.56
CA PRO A 51 -21.23 17.75 14.49
C PRO A 51 -21.17 19.27 14.31
N LEU A 52 -20.07 19.93 14.67
CA LEU A 52 -19.97 21.39 14.55
C LEU A 52 -19.53 21.81 13.14
N MET A 53 -18.34 21.36 12.71
CA MET A 53 -17.71 21.82 11.45
C MET A 53 -17.86 20.84 10.29
N GLY A 54 -18.31 19.61 10.55
CA GLY A 54 -18.45 18.57 9.53
C GLY A 54 -17.12 17.93 9.10
N TRP A 55 -16.04 18.11 9.86
CA TRP A 55 -14.75 17.50 9.54
C TRP A 55 -14.70 16.02 9.91
N THR A 56 -13.92 15.24 9.15
CA THR A 56 -13.66 13.85 9.48
C THR A 56 -12.73 13.76 10.69
N SER A 57 -13.29 13.38 11.84
CA SER A 57 -12.57 13.13 13.08
C SER A 57 -12.35 11.64 13.29
N THR A 58 -11.31 11.28 14.04
CA THR A 58 -11.03 9.91 14.44
C THR A 58 -10.50 9.89 15.87
N SER A 59 -10.86 8.86 16.63
CA SER A 59 -10.33 8.58 17.96
C SER A 59 -9.07 7.73 17.92
N ASP A 60 -8.67 7.28 16.74
CA ASP A 60 -7.58 6.32 16.55
C ASP A 60 -6.21 7.02 16.38
N PRO A 61 -5.27 6.86 17.33
CA PRO A 61 -3.97 7.51 17.26
C PRO A 61 -3.07 6.95 16.14
N LEU A 62 -3.32 5.72 15.68
CA LEU A 62 -2.48 5.05 14.67
C LEU A 62 -2.98 5.24 13.24
N ALA A 63 -4.17 5.84 13.07
CA ALA A 63 -4.83 5.97 11.78
C ALA A 63 -3.99 6.71 10.72
N TYR A 64 -3.13 7.66 11.12
CA TYR A 64 -2.29 8.41 10.19
C TYR A 64 -0.84 7.91 10.13
N VAL A 65 -0.35 7.25 11.19
CA VAL A 65 1.05 6.84 11.33
C VAL A 65 1.43 5.82 10.25
N GLY A 66 0.52 4.91 9.90
CA GLY A 66 0.76 3.90 8.87
C GLY A 66 0.88 4.47 7.46
N ASP A 67 0.00 5.40 7.09
CA ASP A 67 -0.04 5.93 5.72
C ASP A 67 1.10 6.94 5.43
N ALA A 68 1.49 7.73 6.43
CA ALA A 68 2.36 8.88 6.24
C ALA A 68 3.78 8.73 6.81
N ALA A 69 3.98 7.92 7.86
CA ALA A 69 5.24 7.96 8.62
C ALA A 69 6.12 6.70 8.46
N LEU A 70 5.55 5.54 8.14
CA LEU A 70 6.28 4.28 8.08
C LEU A 70 6.43 3.76 6.65
N SER A 71 7.61 3.98 6.08
CA SER A 71 8.03 3.41 4.80
C SER A 71 9.32 2.63 4.96
N PHE A 72 9.36 1.44 4.38
CA PHE A 72 10.49 0.52 4.39
C PHE A 72 10.99 0.30 2.96
N ASP A 73 12.27 -0.06 2.83
CA ASP A 73 12.87 -0.39 1.54
C ASP A 73 12.66 -1.85 1.13
N SER A 74 12.50 -2.75 2.11
CA SER A 74 12.31 -4.18 1.89
C SER A 74 11.09 -4.71 2.63
N LYS A 75 10.54 -5.80 2.09
CA LYS A 75 9.43 -6.54 2.70
C LYS A 75 9.87 -7.15 4.04
N GLU A 76 11.08 -7.69 4.07
CA GLU A 76 11.67 -8.37 5.23
C GLU A 76 11.82 -7.39 6.40
N SER A 77 12.30 -6.17 6.13
CA SER A 77 12.42 -5.12 7.17
C SER A 77 11.06 -4.76 7.77
N ALA A 78 10.01 -4.66 6.95
CA ALA A 78 8.65 -4.41 7.43
C ALA A 78 8.10 -5.57 8.29
N ILE A 79 8.38 -6.83 7.90
CA ILE A 79 7.97 -8.02 8.66
C ILE A 79 8.70 -8.08 10.01
N GLU A 80 10.02 -7.85 10.01
CA GLU A 80 10.80 -7.82 11.25
C GLU A 80 10.30 -6.73 12.21
N PHE A 81 9.94 -5.57 11.67
CA PHE A 81 9.38 -4.48 12.47
C PHE A 81 8.05 -4.89 13.11
N ALA A 82 7.14 -5.50 12.34
CA ALA A 82 5.87 -6.05 12.86
C ALA A 82 6.12 -7.08 13.97
N ALA A 83 7.03 -8.02 13.74
CA ALA A 83 7.35 -9.10 14.68
C ALA A 83 8.00 -8.60 15.98
N LYS A 84 8.88 -7.59 15.89
CA LYS A 84 9.51 -6.94 17.05
C LYS A 84 8.46 -6.31 17.96
N HIS A 85 7.50 -5.58 17.38
CA HIS A 85 6.40 -4.96 18.12
C HIS A 85 5.30 -5.96 18.54
N GLY A 86 5.22 -7.12 17.90
CA GLY A 86 4.26 -8.17 18.23
C GLY A 86 2.88 -7.97 17.61
N TRP A 87 2.82 -7.25 16.49
CA TRP A 87 1.58 -7.05 15.74
C TRP A 87 1.28 -8.22 14.80
N GLU A 88 0.00 -8.50 14.58
CA GLU A 88 -0.44 -9.47 13.58
C GLU A 88 -0.35 -8.82 12.20
N TYR A 89 0.33 -9.45 11.24
CA TYR A 89 0.57 -8.86 9.93
C TYR A 89 0.07 -9.75 8.79
N THR A 90 -0.46 -9.10 7.75
CA THR A 90 -0.78 -9.70 6.46
C THR A 90 0.07 -9.03 5.39
N VAL A 91 0.71 -9.83 4.52
CA VAL A 91 1.51 -9.29 3.41
C VAL A 91 0.72 -9.37 2.12
N SER A 92 0.54 -8.22 1.47
CA SER A 92 -0.01 -8.15 0.12
C SER A 92 1.09 -8.32 -0.93
N VAL A 93 0.80 -9.06 -2.00
CA VAL A 93 1.73 -9.28 -3.11
C VAL A 93 1.85 -8.01 -3.95
N SER A 94 3.08 -7.56 -4.20
CA SER A 94 3.33 -6.41 -5.08
C SER A 94 3.01 -6.77 -6.54
N ILE A 95 2.11 -6.00 -7.16
CA ILE A 95 1.75 -6.18 -8.57
C ILE A 95 2.73 -5.40 -9.44
N THR A 96 3.64 -6.11 -10.12
CA THR A 96 4.54 -5.51 -11.11
C THR A 96 3.98 -5.73 -12.51
N SER A 97 3.88 -4.64 -13.29
CA SER A 97 3.51 -4.74 -14.70
C SER A 97 4.63 -5.40 -15.50
N LEU A 98 4.29 -6.41 -16.29
CA LEU A 98 5.20 -7.01 -17.27
C LEU A 98 5.57 -5.97 -18.34
N LEU A 99 6.87 -5.83 -18.62
CA LEU A 99 7.34 -5.04 -19.76
C LEU A 99 7.13 -5.85 -21.04
N ARG A 100 6.15 -5.44 -21.84
CA ARG A 100 5.93 -6.02 -23.17
C ARG A 100 6.81 -5.31 -24.20
N PRO A 101 7.50 -6.04 -25.10
CA PRO A 101 8.19 -5.42 -26.22
C PRO A 101 7.17 -4.67 -27.07
N LYS A 102 7.49 -3.43 -27.43
CA LYS A 102 6.67 -2.57 -28.28
C LYS A 102 7.57 -1.99 -29.35
N ALA A 103 7.38 -2.39 -30.61
CA ALA A 103 8.08 -1.80 -31.72
C ALA A 103 7.14 -0.84 -32.47
N TYR A 104 7.58 0.38 -32.74
CA TYR A 104 6.77 1.34 -33.50
C TYR A 104 6.44 0.84 -34.92
N ALA A 105 7.33 0.03 -35.51
CA ALA A 105 7.13 -0.64 -36.80
C ALA A 105 5.90 -1.56 -36.82
N ASP A 106 5.48 -2.10 -35.66
CA ASP A 106 4.28 -2.94 -35.56
C ASP A 106 3.00 -2.19 -35.97
N ASN A 107 3.00 -0.86 -35.86
CA ASN A 107 1.85 -0.03 -36.25
C ASN A 107 1.58 -0.06 -37.76
N PHE A 108 2.63 -0.28 -38.58
CA PHE A 108 2.56 -0.25 -40.06
C PHE A 108 2.72 -1.63 -40.70
N LYS A 109 2.69 -2.71 -39.91
CA LYS A 109 2.72 -4.06 -40.47
C LYS A 109 1.50 -4.27 -41.37
N TRP A 110 1.75 -4.85 -42.55
CA TRP A 110 0.70 -5.26 -43.48
C TRP A 110 -0.29 -6.19 -42.78
N LYS A 111 -1.57 -5.81 -42.74
CA LYS A 111 -2.65 -6.53 -42.02
C LYS A 111 -3.42 -7.52 -42.90
N GLY A 112 -2.98 -7.75 -44.13
CA GLY A 112 -3.72 -8.52 -45.13
C GLY A 112 -4.62 -7.63 -46.01
N ALA A 113 -5.20 -8.25 -47.05
CA ALA A 113 -6.22 -7.59 -47.86
C ALA A 113 -7.48 -7.31 -47.00
N PRO A 114 -8.22 -6.22 -47.26
CA PRO A 114 -9.46 -5.95 -46.54
C PRO A 114 -10.44 -7.10 -46.78
N VAL A 115 -10.96 -7.68 -45.70
CA VAL A 115 -12.08 -8.61 -45.80
C VAL A 115 -13.31 -7.76 -46.13
N MET A 116 -13.85 -7.90 -47.33
CA MET A 116 -15.15 -7.29 -47.67
C MET A 116 -16.18 -7.91 -46.75
N ALA A 117 -16.90 -7.09 -45.99
CA ALA A 117 -18.05 -7.55 -45.23
C ALA A 117 -19.17 -7.88 -46.23
N ASP A 118 -19.71 -9.10 -46.14
CA ASP A 118 -20.90 -9.52 -46.89
C ASP A 118 -22.15 -8.71 -46.50
#